data_AF-A0AA46SVG9-F1
#
_entry.id   AF-A0AA46SVG9-F1
#
_cell.length_a   1.000
_cell.length_b   1.000
_cell.length_c   1.000
_cell.angle_alpha   90.00
_cell.angle_beta   90.00
_cell.angle_gamma   90.00
#
_symmetry.space_group_name_H-M   'P 1'
#
loop_
_entity.id
_entity.type
_entity.pdbx_description
1 polymer ?
#
loop_
_entity_poly.entity_id
_entity_poly.type
_entity_poly.pdbx_seq_one_letter_code
_entity_poly.pdbx_strand_id
1 'polypeptide(L)'
;MIAGKSKLDRKKHLASIVAGHLVSLGHTASVVEGRVNSAGHRDQVLVDSAIGLVHVTASSNTEPNGSILCSDIEDGDQSFLADKEVAAFGWNTGDGRTTVMLVPAEAVRGNKSMTKDQIRSASIRAYTLMLGPPA
;
A
#
# COMPACT_ATOMS: atom_id res chain seq x y z
N MET A 1 5.44 -13.41 2.08
CA MET A 1 6.38 -12.35 2.50
C MET A 1 6.56 -11.35 1.36
N ILE A 2 6.50 -10.04 1.62
CA ILE A 2 6.89 -9.03 0.62
C ILE A 2 8.39 -9.20 0.37
N ALA A 3 8.72 -9.69 -0.81
CA ALA A 3 10.08 -10.02 -1.23
C ALA A 3 10.56 -9.09 -2.35
N GLY A 4 11.87 -8.86 -2.42
CA GLY A 4 12.50 -8.03 -3.43
C GLY A 4 13.83 -7.45 -2.95
N LYS A 5 14.83 -7.38 -3.86
CA LYS A 5 16.17 -6.90 -3.53
C LYS A 5 16.18 -5.37 -3.46
N SER A 6 15.44 -4.70 -4.34
CA SER A 6 15.28 -3.25 -4.37
C SER A 6 13.97 -2.77 -3.71
N LYS A 7 13.88 -1.47 -3.42
CA LYS A 7 12.61 -0.84 -2.99
C LYS A 7 11.53 -0.99 -4.06
N LEU A 8 11.90 -0.88 -5.33
CA LEU A 8 10.99 -1.03 -6.47
C LEU A 8 10.49 -2.46 -6.59
N ASP A 9 11.35 -3.47 -6.43
CA ASP A 9 10.94 -4.89 -6.47
C ASP A 9 9.90 -5.18 -5.39
N ARG A 10 10.11 -4.68 -4.18
CA ARG A 10 9.15 -4.83 -3.08
C ARG A 10 7.81 -4.15 -3.37
N LYS A 11 7.83 -2.96 -3.99
CA LYS A 11 6.61 -2.27 -4.45
C LYS A 11 5.87 -3.08 -5.52
N LYS A 12 6.59 -3.61 -6.53
CA LYS A 12 6.02 -4.47 -7.59
C LYS A 12 5.40 -5.75 -7.01
N HIS A 13 6.09 -6.38 -6.08
CA HIS A 13 5.58 -7.58 -5.43
C HIS A 13 4.34 -7.28 -4.58
N LEU A 14 4.36 -6.19 -3.79
CA LEU A 14 3.17 -5.77 -3.05
C LEU A 14 2.00 -5.41 -3.98
N ALA A 15 2.24 -4.71 -5.09
CA ALA A 15 1.21 -4.41 -6.07
C ALA A 15 0.60 -5.69 -6.67
N SER A 16 1.42 -6.70 -6.94
CA SER A 16 0.96 -8.01 -7.43
C SER A 16 0.11 -8.74 -6.39
N ILE A 17 0.49 -8.69 -5.12
CA ILE A 17 -0.30 -9.25 -4.00
C ILE A 17 -1.66 -8.54 -3.91
N VAL A 18 -1.67 -7.21 -3.95
CA VAL A 18 -2.90 -6.39 -3.88
C VAL A 18 -3.82 -6.68 -5.07
N ALA A 19 -3.29 -6.66 -6.30
CA ALA A 19 -4.08 -6.95 -7.50
C ALA A 19 -4.67 -8.36 -7.45
N GLY A 20 -3.86 -9.37 -7.11
CA GLY A 20 -4.31 -10.76 -6.98
C GLY A 20 -5.40 -10.92 -5.90
N HIS A 21 -5.26 -10.21 -4.77
CA HIS A 21 -6.27 -10.23 -3.72
C HIS A 21 -7.59 -9.61 -4.17
N LEU A 22 -7.55 -8.44 -4.80
CA LEU A 22 -8.76 -7.78 -5.31
C LEU A 22 -9.46 -8.64 -6.36
N VAL A 23 -8.70 -9.29 -7.24
CA VAL A 23 -9.23 -10.29 -8.18
C VAL A 23 -9.87 -11.48 -7.47
N SER A 24 -9.25 -12.00 -6.40
CA SER A 24 -9.84 -13.10 -5.61
C SER A 24 -11.16 -12.73 -4.93
N LEU A 25 -11.38 -11.44 -4.68
CA LEU A 25 -12.62 -10.90 -4.13
C LEU A 25 -13.65 -10.54 -5.23
N GLY A 26 -13.32 -10.76 -6.50
CA GLY A 26 -14.23 -10.53 -7.64
C GLY A 26 -14.12 -9.16 -8.28
N HIS A 27 -13.11 -8.35 -7.93
CA HIS A 27 -12.86 -7.06 -8.58
C HIS A 27 -11.94 -7.22 -9.80
N THR A 28 -12.14 -6.39 -10.83
CA THR A 28 -11.11 -6.21 -11.86
C THR A 28 -9.94 -5.46 -11.23
N ALA A 29 -8.72 -6.00 -11.27
CA ALA A 29 -7.52 -5.29 -10.82
C ALA A 29 -6.29 -5.70 -11.63
N SER A 30 -5.41 -4.73 -11.94
CA SER A 30 -4.17 -4.95 -12.67
C SER A 30 -3.05 -4.04 -12.18
N VAL A 31 -1.80 -4.50 -12.31
CA VAL A 31 -0.62 -3.68 -11.96
C VAL A 31 -0.33 -2.72 -13.12
N VAL A 32 -0.14 -1.45 -12.80
CA VAL A 32 0.24 -0.40 -13.75
C VAL A 32 1.57 0.20 -13.34
N GLU A 33 2.45 0.46 -14.31
CA GLU A 33 3.78 1.02 -14.08
C GLU A 33 3.97 2.33 -14.85
N GLY A 34 4.74 3.25 -14.25
CA GLY A 34 5.21 4.47 -14.93
C GLY A 34 4.14 5.50 -15.27
N ARG A 35 2.98 5.48 -14.60
CA ARG A 35 1.91 6.48 -14.78
C ARG A 35 2.33 7.82 -14.19
N VAL A 36 2.02 8.91 -14.89
CA VAL A 36 2.10 10.27 -14.33
C VAL A 36 0.70 10.69 -13.92
N ASN A 37 0.56 11.18 -12.69
CA ASN A 37 -0.73 11.62 -12.16
C ASN A 37 -0.97 13.12 -12.42
N SER A 38 -2.15 13.62 -12.06
CA SER A 38 -2.55 15.03 -12.23
C SER A 38 -1.66 16.05 -11.52
N ALA A 39 -0.90 15.64 -10.50
CA ALA A 39 0.08 16.48 -9.80
C ALA A 39 1.49 16.42 -10.41
N GLY A 40 1.68 15.71 -11.52
CA GLY A 40 2.99 15.54 -12.17
C GLY A 40 3.91 14.51 -11.50
N HIS A 41 3.45 13.80 -10.47
CA HIS A 41 4.21 12.73 -9.84
C HIS A 41 4.19 11.46 -10.70
N ARG A 42 5.36 10.85 -10.88
CA ARG A 42 5.50 9.58 -11.59
C ARG A 42 5.38 8.41 -10.64
N ASP A 43 4.21 7.77 -10.66
CA ASP A 43 3.98 6.51 -9.98
C ASP A 43 4.78 5.40 -10.67
N GLN A 44 5.83 4.93 -9.99
CA GLN A 44 6.63 3.81 -10.49
C GLN A 44 5.78 2.54 -10.67
N VAL A 45 4.90 2.27 -9.70
CA VAL A 45 3.99 1.13 -9.67
C VAL A 45 2.74 1.50 -8.87
N LEU A 46 1.57 1.11 -9.37
CA LEU A 46 0.27 1.22 -8.70
C LEU A 46 -0.62 0.02 -9.11
N VAL A 47 -1.81 -0.09 -8.50
CA VAL A 47 -2.84 -1.04 -8.96
C VAL A 47 -4.04 -0.25 -9.48
N ASP A 48 -4.48 -0.54 -10.70
CA ASP A 48 -5.73 -0.04 -11.25
C ASP A 48 -6.82 -1.08 -10.98
N SER A 49 -7.91 -0.68 -10.32
CA SER A 49 -8.93 -1.60 -9.85
C SER A 49 -10.34 -1.00 -9.93
N ALA A 50 -11.36 -1.86 -9.88
CA ALA A 50 -12.76 -1.45 -9.76
C ALA A 50 -13.06 -0.61 -8.51
N ILE A 51 -12.19 -0.66 -7.49
CA ILE A 51 -12.30 0.16 -6.27
C ILE A 51 -11.54 1.49 -6.37
N GLY A 52 -10.97 1.80 -7.53
CA GLY A 52 -10.14 2.97 -7.80
C GLY A 52 -8.66 2.63 -8.02
N LEU A 53 -7.87 3.67 -8.28
CA LEU A 53 -6.42 3.61 -8.36
C LEU A 53 -5.83 3.49 -6.96
N VAL A 54 -5.02 2.45 -6.76
CA VAL A 54 -4.42 2.11 -5.48
C VAL A 54 -2.93 2.45 -5.48
N HIS A 55 -2.54 3.39 -4.63
CA HIS A 55 -1.12 3.62 -4.32
C HIS A 55 -0.56 2.45 -3.49
N VAL A 56 0.72 2.10 -3.66
CA VAL A 56 1.33 0.96 -2.98
C VAL A 56 2.50 1.40 -2.11
N THR A 57 2.37 1.19 -0.80
CA THR A 57 3.38 1.52 0.21
C THR A 57 3.82 0.26 0.95
N ALA A 58 5.07 -0.15 0.74
CA ALA A 58 5.68 -1.27 1.46
C ALA A 58 6.63 -0.76 2.55
N SER A 59 6.49 -1.27 3.78
CA SER A 59 7.42 -1.00 4.88
C SER A 59 8.25 -2.24 5.22
N SER A 60 9.54 -2.02 5.44
CA SER A 60 10.44 -3.03 6.04
C SER A 60 10.43 -3.00 7.56
N ASN A 61 9.70 -2.07 8.18
CA ASN A 61 9.62 -1.97 9.63
C ASN A 61 8.77 -3.13 10.19
N THR A 62 9.42 -4.04 10.91
CA THR A 62 8.80 -5.21 11.55
C THR A 62 8.23 -4.88 12.94
N GLU A 63 8.57 -3.73 13.53
CA GLU A 63 8.12 -3.34 14.87
C GLU A 63 6.60 -3.14 14.91
N PRO A 64 5.87 -3.78 15.84
CA PRO A 64 4.41 -3.68 15.91
C PRO A 64 3.89 -2.25 16.04
N ASN A 65 4.63 -1.39 16.75
CA ASN A 65 4.28 0.02 16.98
C ASN A 65 4.97 0.99 16.01
N GLY A 66 5.72 0.46 15.03
CA GLY A 66 6.42 1.26 14.05
C GLY A 66 5.47 2.05 13.15
N SER A 67 5.89 3.26 12.77
CA SER A 67 5.19 4.05 11.76
C SER A 67 5.62 3.67 10.35
N ILE A 68 4.72 3.88 9.41
CA ILE A 68 4.96 3.82 7.97
C ILE A 68 4.87 5.24 7.45
N LEU A 69 5.87 5.62 6.65
CA LEU A 69 5.91 6.93 6.03
C LEU A 69 4.79 7.04 4.98
N CYS A 70 4.05 8.14 5.06
CA CYS A 70 2.90 8.44 4.23
C CYS A 70 3.09 9.76 3.46
N SER A 71 4.30 10.30 3.39
CA SER A 71 4.66 11.48 2.62
C SER A 71 6.08 11.36 2.07
N ASP A 72 6.50 12.29 1.22
CA ASP A 72 7.92 12.51 0.98
C ASP A 72 8.63 12.95 2.29
N ILE A 73 9.92 12.63 2.41
CA ILE A 73 10.72 12.94 3.59
C ILE A 73 11.17 14.40 3.60
N GLU A 74 11.42 14.98 2.42
CA GLU A 74 12.08 16.28 2.29
C GLU A 74 11.12 17.45 2.56
N ASP A 75 9.92 17.39 2.01
CA ASP A 75 8.93 18.47 2.08
C ASP A 75 7.58 18.02 2.70
N GLY A 76 7.39 16.72 2.92
CA GLY A 76 6.13 16.17 3.40
C GLY A 76 5.04 16.13 2.31
N ASP A 77 5.43 16.22 1.05
CA ASP A 77 4.51 16.16 -0.08
C ASP A 77 3.83 14.79 -0.20
N GLN A 78 2.60 14.81 -0.70
CA GLN A 78 1.79 13.62 -0.95
C GLN A 78 1.23 13.64 -2.37
N SER A 79 1.93 14.26 -3.33
CA SER A 79 1.52 14.30 -4.74
C SER A 79 1.27 12.91 -5.32
N PHE A 80 1.92 11.86 -4.80
CA PHE A 80 1.66 10.46 -5.16
C PHE A 80 0.23 9.97 -4.85
N LEU A 81 -0.52 10.65 -3.97
CA LEU A 81 -1.93 10.40 -3.71
C LEU A 81 -2.88 11.11 -4.69
N ALA A 82 -2.35 11.94 -5.59
CA ALA A 82 -3.19 12.51 -6.66
C ALA A 82 -3.75 11.39 -7.55
N ASP A 83 -5.03 11.53 -7.88
CA ASP A 83 -5.86 10.56 -8.60
C ASP A 83 -6.03 9.21 -7.90
N LYS A 84 -5.69 9.07 -6.61
CA LYS A 84 -5.82 7.81 -5.87
C LYS A 84 -7.01 7.86 -4.93
N GLU A 85 -7.85 6.84 -5.01
CA GLU A 85 -8.94 6.61 -4.07
C GLU A 85 -8.45 5.82 -2.85
N VAL A 86 -7.43 4.99 -3.01
CA VAL A 86 -6.97 4.03 -1.99
C VAL A 86 -5.44 3.99 -1.92
N ALA A 87 -4.91 3.76 -0.71
CA ALA A 87 -3.52 3.42 -0.45
C ALA A 87 -3.44 2.02 0.18
N ALA A 88 -2.62 1.14 -0.39
CA ALA A 88 -2.32 -0.17 0.14
C ALA A 88 -1.02 -0.12 0.96
N PHE A 89 -1.14 -0.42 2.24
CA PHE A 89 -0.02 -0.54 3.18
C PHE A 89 0.32 -2.01 3.38
N GLY A 90 1.56 -2.38 3.08
CA GLY A 90 2.06 -3.74 3.27
C GLY A 90 3.30 -3.76 4.16
N TRP A 91 3.34 -4.69 5.12
CA TRP A 91 4.55 -4.96 5.90
C TRP A 91 4.68 -6.43 6.24
N ASN A 92 5.93 -6.85 6.48
CA ASN A 92 6.22 -8.14 7.07
C ASN A 92 6.23 -8.00 8.59
N THR A 93 5.62 -8.96 9.27
CA THR A 93 5.55 -9.05 10.73
C THR A 93 6.64 -9.98 11.24
N GLY A 94 7.02 -9.83 12.51
CA GLY A 94 8.12 -10.59 13.11
C GLY A 94 7.91 -12.11 13.14
N ASP A 95 6.66 -12.56 13.06
CA ASP A 95 6.29 -13.99 12.98
C ASP A 95 6.31 -14.56 11.55
N GLY A 96 6.79 -13.80 10.57
CA GLY A 96 6.92 -14.24 9.19
C GLY A 96 5.68 -14.04 8.33
N ARG A 97 4.59 -13.47 8.87
CA ARG A 97 3.40 -13.13 8.07
C ARG A 97 3.58 -11.79 7.33
N THR A 98 2.85 -11.63 6.23
CA THR A 98 2.66 -10.36 5.53
C THR A 98 1.26 -9.86 5.82
N THR A 99 1.17 -8.62 6.28
CA THR A 99 -0.10 -7.91 6.43
C THR A 99 -0.23 -6.89 5.32
N VAL A 100 -1.37 -6.88 4.65
CA VAL A 100 -1.76 -5.87 3.66
C VAL A 100 -3.09 -5.26 4.08
N MET A 101 -3.13 -3.93 4.16
CA MET A 101 -4.32 -3.16 4.51
C MET A 101 -4.53 -2.08 3.47
N LEU A 102 -5.76 -1.98 2.96
CA LEU A 102 -6.17 -0.90 2.06
C LEU A 102 -6.84 0.18 2.90
N VAL A 103 -6.45 1.43 2.70
CA VAL A 103 -6.93 2.61 3.43
C VAL A 103 -7.42 3.63 2.41
N PRO A 104 -8.58 4.29 2.60
CA PRO A 104 -8.99 5.38 1.72
C PRO A 104 -7.92 6.48 1.68
N ALA A 105 -7.58 6.97 0.49
CA ALA A 105 -6.51 7.97 0.34
C ALA A 105 -6.78 9.23 1.18
N GLU A 106 -8.04 9.63 1.34
CA GLU A 106 -8.47 10.74 2.21
C GLU A 106 -8.05 10.57 3.67
N ALA A 107 -8.02 9.33 4.20
CA ALA A 107 -7.56 9.07 5.56
C ALA A 107 -6.03 9.15 5.69
N VAL A 108 -5.30 9.08 4.57
CA VAL A 108 -3.84 9.23 4.51
C VAL A 108 -3.44 10.71 4.31
N ARG A 109 -4.28 11.49 3.62
CA ARG A 109 -4.02 12.91 3.35
C ARG A 109 -3.76 13.69 4.64
N GLY A 110 -2.71 14.50 4.65
CA GLY A 110 -2.30 15.30 5.80
C GLY A 110 -1.51 14.54 6.87
N ASN A 111 -1.47 13.21 6.82
CA ASN A 111 -0.62 12.41 7.71
C ASN A 111 0.74 12.15 7.07
N LYS A 112 1.81 12.76 7.60
CA LYS A 112 3.19 12.49 7.13
C LYS A 112 3.66 11.07 7.42
N SER A 113 3.15 10.48 8.50
CA SER A 113 3.36 9.07 8.83
C SER A 113 2.17 8.54 9.61
N MET A 114 1.91 7.24 9.50
CA MET A 114 0.84 6.57 10.25
C MET A 114 1.40 5.35 10.96
N THR A 115 1.00 5.14 12.22
CA THR A 115 1.28 3.89 12.93
C THR A 115 0.48 2.74 12.32
N LYS A 116 0.94 1.50 12.52
CA LYS A 116 0.18 0.30 12.10
C LYS A 116 -1.21 0.24 12.71
N ASP A 117 -1.41 0.80 13.89
CA ASP A 117 -2.71 0.90 14.54
C ASP A 117 -3.63 1.94 13.88
N GLN A 118 -3.08 3.09 13.49
CA GLN A 118 -3.82 4.08 12.70
C GLN A 118 -4.23 3.51 11.34
N ILE A 119 -3.31 2.80 10.67
CA ILE A 119 -3.58 2.12 9.40
C ILE A 119 -4.69 1.06 9.58
N ARG A 120 -4.59 0.23 10.62
CA ARG A 120 -5.62 -0.77 10.94
C ARG A 120 -6.98 -0.14 11.21
N SER A 121 -7.01 0.95 11.97
CA SER A 121 -8.25 1.67 12.30
C SER A 121 -8.90 2.28 11.06
N ALA A 122 -8.11 2.86 10.16
CA ALA A 122 -8.58 3.49 8.93
C ALA A 122 -8.81 2.50 7.76
N SER A 123 -8.42 1.23 7.93
CA SER A 123 -8.46 0.24 6.86
C SER A 123 -9.89 -0.16 6.45
N ILE A 124 -10.06 -0.38 5.16
CA ILE A 124 -11.24 -1.00 4.58
C ILE A 124 -11.17 -2.49 4.91
N ARG A 125 -11.85 -2.91 5.97
CA ARG A 125 -11.78 -4.27 6.51
C ARG A 125 -12.03 -5.36 5.46
N ALA A 126 -12.94 -5.12 4.52
CA ALA A 126 -13.28 -6.05 3.45
C ALA A 126 -12.09 -6.43 2.53
N TYR A 127 -11.04 -5.60 2.49
CA TYR A 127 -9.87 -5.79 1.63
C TYR A 127 -8.58 -6.06 2.41
N THR A 128 -8.70 -6.36 3.71
CA THR A 128 -7.54 -6.70 4.54
C THR A 128 -7.09 -8.13 4.24
N LEU A 129 -5.79 -8.30 4.01
CA LEU A 129 -5.18 -9.59 3.71
C LEU A 129 -4.03 -9.88 4.67
N MET A 130 -3.97 -11.12 5.14
CA MET A 130 -2.84 -11.66 5.87
C MET A 130 -2.34 -12.92 5.17
N LEU A 131 -1.05 -12.96 4.82
CA LEU A 131 -0.40 -14.08 4.14
C LEU A 131 0.67 -14.69 5.03
N GLY A 132 0.73 -16.01 5.14
CA GLY A 132 1.73 -16.73 5.93
C GLY A 132 1.13 -17.95 6.65
N PRO A 133 1.96 -18.72 7.39
CA PRO A 133 1.44 -19.85 8.15
C PRO A 133 0.41 -19.38 9.19
N PRO A 134 -0.69 -20.13 9.40
CA PRO A 134 -1.56 -19.89 10.54
C PRO A 134 -0.75 -20.09 11.83
N ALA A 135 -1.00 -19.23 12.82
CA ALA A 135 -0.42 -19.36 14.16
C ALA A 135 -0.91 -20.64 14.86
#